data_AF-A0A7W8NJK9-F1
#
_entry.id   AF-A0A7W8NJK9-F1
#
_cell.length_a   1.000
_cell.length_b   1.000
_cell.length_c   1.000
_cell.angle_alpha   90.00
_cell.angle_beta   90.00
_cell.angle_gamma   90.00
#
_symmetry.space_group_name_H-M   'P 1'
#
loop_
_entity.id
_entity.type
_entity.pdbx_description
1 polymer ?
#
loop_
_entity_poly.entity_id
_entity_poly.type
_entity_poly.pdbx_seq_one_letter_code
_entity_poly.pdbx_strand_id
1 'polypeptide(L)'
;MLAVAPLPPRERILQATLALLESEGVEAISTRAVSAAAAVQPPTIYRQFGDMQGLLNAVASSGFASYLQAKAAHVGTGDPVGELREGWDRHVEFGLTHPHLYTLMYARLQPGEQSPAALEAAAMLSALMGRVAEAGRLAVGVERAAAMVHASAVGVTLTLLGAQEQDGGLANQMREAVLGAILTPDGETAVDSTHQEAATHAIALIALLPKRPAPFSEAERALLLEWLTRLI
;
A
#
# COMPACT_ATOMS: atom_id res chain seq x y z
N MET A 1 -37.82 12.60 15.31
CA MET A 1 -37.05 12.07 14.17
C MET A 1 -36.37 13.24 13.48
N LEU A 2 -35.07 13.46 13.73
CA LEU A 2 -34.28 14.42 12.96
C LEU A 2 -34.06 13.82 11.56
N ALA A 3 -34.53 14.51 10.52
CA ALA A 3 -34.20 14.15 9.15
C ALA A 3 -32.69 14.38 8.96
N VAL A 4 -31.94 13.31 8.75
CA VAL A 4 -30.52 13.41 8.35
C VAL A 4 -30.50 14.15 7.01
N ALA A 5 -29.83 15.31 6.98
CA ALA A 5 -29.66 16.07 5.74
C ALA A 5 -28.97 15.17 4.69
N PRO A 6 -29.41 15.21 3.43
CA PRO A 6 -28.81 14.38 2.40
C PRO A 6 -27.32 14.67 2.27
N LEU A 7 -26.53 13.62 2.06
CA LEU A 7 -25.07 13.74 1.92
C LEU A 7 -24.72 14.78 0.82
N PRO A 8 -23.60 15.50 0.97
CA PRO A 8 -23.09 16.40 -0.05
C PRO A 8 -23.00 15.72 -1.43
N PRO A 9 -23.18 16.46 -2.54
CA PRO A 9 -23.14 15.89 -3.89
C PRO A 9 -21.89 15.05 -4.18
N ARG A 10 -20.72 15.47 -3.68
CA ARG A 10 -19.45 14.74 -3.84
C ARG A 10 -19.52 13.33 -3.25
N GLU A 11 -20.04 13.20 -2.02
CA GLU A 11 -20.15 11.91 -1.32
C GLU A 11 -21.20 11.01 -1.97
N ARG A 12 -22.35 11.56 -2.37
CA ARG A 12 -23.38 10.80 -3.11
C ARG A 12 -22.84 10.24 -4.42
N ILE A 13 -22.03 11.02 -5.14
CA ILE A 13 -21.38 10.56 -6.37
C ILE A 13 -20.40 9.42 -6.06
N LEU A 14 -19.52 9.58 -5.05
CA LEU A 14 -18.57 8.53 -4.67
C LEU A 14 -19.27 7.22 -4.27
N GLN A 15 -20.29 7.29 -3.42
CA GLN A 15 -21.03 6.10 -2.98
C GLN A 15 -21.77 5.42 -4.14
N ALA A 16 -22.43 6.19 -5.01
CA ALA A 16 -23.11 5.66 -6.17
C ALA A 16 -22.14 4.99 -7.16
N THR A 17 -21.01 5.62 -7.43
CA THR A 17 -19.98 5.05 -8.32
C THR A 17 -19.34 3.81 -7.72
N LEU A 18 -19.05 3.79 -6.42
CA LEU A 18 -18.53 2.60 -5.73
C LEU A 18 -19.53 1.44 -5.82
N ALA A 19 -20.81 1.70 -5.54
CA ALA A 19 -21.84 0.66 -5.61
C ALA A 19 -21.97 0.06 -7.02
N LEU A 20 -21.98 0.91 -8.06
CA LEU A 20 -22.00 0.46 -9.46
C LEU A 20 -20.74 -0.34 -9.82
N LEU A 21 -19.57 0.10 -9.33
CA LEU A 21 -18.29 -0.56 -9.58
C LEU A 21 -18.26 -1.95 -8.94
N GLU A 22 -18.76 -2.10 -7.71
CA GLU A 22 -18.79 -3.36 -6.99
C GLU A 22 -19.83 -4.35 -7.55
N SER A 23 -20.95 -3.85 -8.08
CA SER A 23 -22.02 -4.71 -8.61
C SER A 23 -21.79 -5.17 -10.04
N GLU A 24 -21.29 -4.27 -10.90
CA GLU A 24 -21.28 -4.48 -12.36
C GLU A 24 -19.90 -4.25 -13.00
N GLY A 25 -18.91 -3.84 -12.19
CA GLY A 25 -17.57 -3.53 -12.68
C GLY A 25 -17.49 -2.16 -13.37
N VAL A 26 -16.28 -1.83 -13.79
CA VAL A 26 -15.94 -0.49 -14.31
C VAL A 26 -16.62 -0.17 -15.65
N GLU A 27 -16.99 -1.17 -16.44
CA GLU A 27 -17.69 -0.97 -17.73
C GLU A 27 -19.11 -0.42 -17.56
N ALA A 28 -19.72 -0.60 -16.37
CA ALA A 28 -21.02 -0.01 -16.04
C ALA A 28 -20.92 1.48 -15.67
N ILE A 29 -19.72 2.00 -15.44
CA ILE A 29 -19.51 3.37 -15.02
C ILE A 29 -19.62 4.31 -16.23
N SER A 30 -20.74 5.01 -16.29
CA SER A 30 -20.98 6.07 -17.27
C SER A 30 -21.52 7.32 -16.60
N THR A 31 -21.34 8.48 -17.23
CA THR A 31 -21.89 9.75 -16.74
C THR A 31 -23.38 9.65 -16.49
N ARG A 32 -24.12 8.95 -17.36
CA ARG A 32 -25.58 8.73 -17.21
C ARG A 32 -25.90 7.86 -16.01
N ALA A 33 -25.22 6.71 -15.86
CA ALA A 33 -25.44 5.78 -14.76
C ALA A 33 -25.14 6.44 -13.41
N VAL A 34 -23.98 7.10 -13.29
CA VAL A 34 -23.57 7.79 -12.07
C VAL A 34 -24.51 8.96 -11.74
N SER A 35 -24.89 9.77 -12.72
CA SER A 35 -25.80 10.91 -12.49
C SER A 35 -27.17 10.44 -12.00
N ALA A 36 -27.69 9.36 -12.58
CA ALA A 36 -28.96 8.77 -12.17
C ALA A 36 -28.88 8.20 -10.75
N ALA A 37 -27.85 7.38 -10.47
CA ALA A 37 -27.67 6.74 -9.17
C ALA A 37 -27.40 7.74 -8.04
N ALA A 38 -26.61 8.79 -8.29
CA ALA A 38 -26.29 9.82 -7.29
C ALA A 38 -27.34 10.94 -7.19
N ALA A 39 -28.36 10.94 -8.06
CA ALA A 39 -29.35 12.01 -8.20
C ALA A 39 -28.69 13.40 -8.32
N VAL A 40 -27.80 13.54 -9.30
CA VAL A 40 -27.09 14.79 -9.65
C VAL A 40 -27.18 15.05 -11.17
N GLN A 41 -26.93 16.30 -11.56
CA GLN A 41 -26.77 16.64 -12.97
C GLN A 41 -25.35 16.33 -13.46
N PRO A 42 -25.16 15.86 -14.71
CA PRO A 42 -23.85 15.53 -15.27
C PRO A 42 -22.75 16.58 -15.05
N PRO A 43 -22.99 17.90 -15.21
CA PRO A 43 -21.95 18.92 -14.96
C PRO A 43 -21.43 18.95 -13.51
N THR A 44 -22.21 18.43 -12.55
CA THR A 44 -21.78 18.34 -11.15
C THR A 44 -20.65 17.34 -10.98
N ILE A 45 -20.65 16.23 -11.73
CA ILE A 45 -19.59 15.21 -11.67
C ILE A 45 -18.26 15.85 -12.10
N TYR A 46 -18.23 16.47 -13.27
CA TYR A 46 -17.03 17.11 -13.81
C TYR A 46 -16.54 18.27 -12.94
N ARG A 47 -17.43 19.06 -12.34
CA ARG A 47 -17.04 20.11 -11.40
C ARG A 47 -16.36 19.56 -10.14
N GLN A 48 -16.77 18.39 -9.65
CA GLN A 48 -16.23 17.80 -8.41
C GLN A 48 -14.95 17.01 -8.64
N PHE A 49 -14.80 16.38 -9.82
CA PHE A 49 -13.75 15.39 -10.06
C PHE A 49 -12.89 15.66 -11.30
N GLY A 50 -13.16 16.74 -12.04
CA GLY A 50 -12.50 17.06 -13.31
C GLY A 50 -13.05 16.23 -14.46
N ASP A 51 -12.82 14.92 -14.42
CA ASP A 51 -13.26 13.95 -15.41
C ASP A 51 -13.68 12.60 -14.78
N MET A 52 -14.02 11.63 -15.64
CA MET A 52 -14.42 10.30 -15.17
C MET A 52 -13.26 9.52 -14.55
N GLN A 53 -12.03 9.74 -15.03
CA GLN A 53 -10.84 9.10 -14.47
C GLN A 53 -10.53 9.66 -13.08
N GLY A 54 -10.67 10.97 -12.88
CA GLY A 54 -10.57 11.63 -11.60
C GLY A 54 -11.63 11.14 -10.61
N LEU A 55 -12.85 10.86 -11.07
CA LEU A 55 -13.87 10.21 -10.25
C LEU A 55 -13.46 8.79 -9.87
N LEU A 56 -13.01 7.96 -10.81
CA LEU A 56 -12.56 6.59 -10.54
C LEU A 56 -11.37 6.57 -9.57
N ASN A 57 -10.40 7.46 -9.74
CA ASN A 57 -9.27 7.63 -8.81
C ASN A 57 -9.73 8.01 -7.40
N ALA A 58 -10.73 8.91 -7.30
CA ALA A 58 -11.30 9.30 -6.02
C ALA A 58 -12.08 8.16 -5.35
N VAL A 59 -12.79 7.34 -6.12
CA VAL A 59 -13.48 6.13 -5.63
C VAL A 59 -12.46 5.11 -5.12
N ALA A 60 -11.41 4.83 -5.89
CA ALA A 60 -10.32 3.94 -5.49
C ALA A 60 -9.68 4.37 -4.16
N SER A 61 -9.32 5.66 -4.06
CA SER A 61 -8.68 6.22 -2.86
C SER A 61 -9.62 6.17 -1.66
N SER A 62 -10.89 6.56 -1.84
CA SER A 62 -11.89 6.55 -0.76
C SER A 62 -12.21 5.13 -0.29
N GLY A 63 -12.35 4.17 -1.20
CA GLY A 63 -12.66 2.78 -0.86
C GLY A 63 -11.51 2.10 -0.12
N PHE A 64 -10.28 2.29 -0.60
CA PHE A 64 -9.08 1.76 0.07
C PHE A 64 -8.87 2.37 1.45
N ALA A 65 -8.96 3.70 1.58
CA ALA A 65 -8.82 4.38 2.87
C ALA A 65 -9.90 3.93 3.87
N SER A 66 -11.15 3.78 3.43
CA SER A 66 -12.25 3.31 4.29
C SER A 66 -12.01 1.89 4.79
N TYR A 67 -11.56 1.00 3.91
CA TYR A 67 -11.20 -0.38 4.27
C TYR A 67 -10.09 -0.41 5.32
N LEU A 68 -9.01 0.35 5.09
CA LEU A 68 -7.90 0.42 6.03
C LEU A 68 -8.32 1.00 7.39
N GLN A 69 -9.14 2.05 7.41
CA GLN A 69 -9.66 2.62 8.65
C GLN A 69 -10.53 1.62 9.43
N ALA A 70 -11.41 0.89 8.75
CA ALA A 70 -12.25 -0.12 9.39
C ALA A 70 -11.41 -1.25 10.03
N LYS A 71 -10.23 -1.52 9.48
CA LYS A 71 -9.30 -2.56 9.96
C LYS A 71 -8.10 -2.03 10.75
N ALA A 72 -8.05 -0.74 11.07
CA ALA A 72 -6.94 -0.11 11.78
C ALA A 72 -6.88 -0.44 13.28
N ALA A 73 -7.76 -1.31 13.79
CA ALA A 73 -7.95 -1.58 15.21
C ALA A 73 -6.71 -2.11 15.97
N HIS A 74 -5.60 -2.44 15.30
CA HIS A 74 -4.42 -3.07 15.92
C HIS A 74 -3.05 -2.49 15.50
N VAL A 75 -3.00 -1.34 14.83
CA VAL A 75 -1.70 -0.72 14.48
C VAL A 75 -1.09 -0.07 15.72
N GLY A 76 -0.10 -0.71 16.35
CA GLY A 76 0.75 -0.07 17.36
C GLY A 76 1.12 -0.85 18.62
N THR A 77 0.95 -2.18 18.69
CA THR A 77 1.14 -2.93 19.96
C THR A 77 2.39 -3.80 20.09
N GLY A 78 3.41 -3.74 19.22
CA GLY A 78 4.78 -4.08 19.71
C GLY A 78 5.80 -4.74 18.78
N ASP A 79 5.52 -5.04 17.51
CA ASP A 79 6.55 -5.59 16.59
C ASP A 79 6.30 -5.16 15.14
N PRO A 80 7.20 -4.38 14.50
CA PRO A 80 7.03 -3.94 13.12
C PRO A 80 7.02 -5.11 12.11
N VAL A 81 7.62 -6.26 12.43
CA VAL A 81 7.57 -7.44 11.55
C VAL A 81 6.21 -8.13 11.64
N GLY A 82 5.62 -8.24 12.83
CA GLY A 82 4.23 -8.68 13.01
C GLY A 82 3.25 -7.79 12.26
N GLU A 83 3.38 -6.47 12.38
CA GLU A 83 2.54 -5.50 11.67
C GLU A 83 2.64 -5.62 10.14
N LEU A 84 3.83 -5.98 9.63
CA LEU A 84 4.04 -6.23 8.20
C LEU A 84 3.28 -7.47 7.72
N ARG A 85 3.29 -8.56 8.51
CA ARG A 85 2.52 -9.76 8.19
C ARG A 85 1.02 -9.47 8.16
N GLU A 86 0.51 -8.78 9.18
CA GLU A 86 -0.89 -8.37 9.21
C GLU A 86 -1.27 -7.41 8.08
N GLY A 87 -0.37 -6.49 7.73
CA GLY A 87 -0.54 -5.57 6.61
C GLY A 87 -0.68 -6.30 5.28
N TRP A 88 0.15 -7.32 5.05
CA TRP A 88 0.03 -8.20 3.89
C TRP A 88 -1.32 -8.90 3.83
N ASP A 89 -1.75 -9.50 4.94
CA ASP A 89 -3.00 -10.27 4.98
C ASP A 89 -4.20 -9.37 4.69
N ARG A 90 -4.21 -8.17 5.29
CA ARG A 90 -5.23 -7.14 5.03
C ARG A 90 -5.25 -6.71 3.57
N HIS A 91 -4.08 -6.57 2.93
CA HIS A 91 -3.97 -6.19 1.52
C HIS A 91 -4.53 -7.26 0.58
N VAL A 92 -4.18 -8.53 0.80
CA VAL A 92 -4.71 -9.66 0.02
C VAL A 92 -6.23 -9.78 0.23
N GLU A 93 -6.69 -9.73 1.47
CA GLU A 93 -8.12 -9.78 1.81
C GLU A 93 -8.90 -8.64 1.15
N PHE A 94 -8.35 -7.43 1.11
CA PHE A 94 -8.97 -6.30 0.42
C PHE A 94 -9.19 -6.61 -1.06
N GLY A 95 -8.16 -7.13 -1.74
CA GLY A 95 -8.27 -7.45 -3.16
C GLY A 95 -9.29 -8.54 -3.44
N LEU A 96 -9.36 -9.57 -2.60
CA LEU A 96 -10.33 -10.66 -2.74
C LEU A 96 -11.76 -10.22 -2.40
N THR A 97 -11.93 -9.30 -1.45
CA THR A 97 -13.26 -8.79 -1.05
C THR A 97 -13.80 -7.76 -2.03
N HIS A 98 -12.93 -6.92 -2.61
CA HIS A 98 -13.30 -5.82 -3.50
C HIS A 98 -12.59 -5.94 -4.87
N PRO A 99 -12.85 -7.01 -5.65
CA PRO A 99 -12.09 -7.34 -6.85
C PRO A 99 -12.11 -6.23 -7.93
N HIS A 100 -13.26 -5.58 -8.13
CA HIS A 100 -13.39 -4.49 -9.10
C HIS A 100 -12.62 -3.23 -8.69
N LEU A 101 -12.66 -2.90 -7.39
CA LEU A 101 -11.90 -1.78 -6.83
C LEU A 101 -10.39 -2.03 -6.91
N TYR A 102 -9.98 -3.26 -6.58
CA TYR A 102 -8.58 -3.67 -6.65
C TYR A 102 -8.03 -3.67 -8.08
N THR A 103 -8.82 -4.17 -9.04
CA THR A 103 -8.50 -4.13 -10.47
C THR A 103 -8.35 -2.69 -10.97
N LEU A 104 -9.22 -1.79 -10.52
CA LEU A 104 -9.12 -0.36 -10.83
C LEU A 104 -7.83 0.26 -10.29
N MET A 105 -7.37 -0.15 -9.10
CA MET A 105 -6.14 0.33 -8.48
C MET A 105 -4.87 -0.18 -9.17
N TYR A 106 -4.81 -1.46 -9.53
CA TYR A 106 -3.54 -2.13 -9.85
C TYR A 106 -3.46 -2.75 -11.26
N ALA A 107 -4.58 -3.03 -11.93
CA ALA A 107 -4.58 -3.77 -13.19
C ALA A 107 -4.80 -2.91 -14.45
N ARG A 108 -5.24 -1.64 -14.29
CA ARG A 108 -5.54 -0.72 -15.41
C ARG A 108 -4.53 0.43 -15.56
N LEU A 109 -3.35 0.31 -14.97
CA LEU A 109 -2.34 1.37 -15.02
C LEU A 109 -1.55 1.29 -16.34
N GLN A 110 -1.46 2.41 -17.06
CA GLN A 110 -0.53 2.53 -18.18
C GLN A 110 0.92 2.57 -17.68
N PRO A 111 1.92 2.25 -18.51
CA PRO A 111 3.32 2.42 -18.13
C PRO A 111 3.60 3.85 -17.65
N GLY A 112 4.04 3.99 -16.40
CA GLY A 112 4.32 5.29 -15.77
C GLY A 112 3.13 5.94 -15.05
N GLU A 113 1.92 5.37 -15.13
CA GLU A 113 0.78 5.83 -14.36
C GLU A 113 0.66 5.06 -13.03
N GLN A 114 0.35 5.77 -11.95
CA GLN A 114 0.03 5.18 -10.65
C GLN A 114 -1.26 5.79 -10.12
N SER A 115 -2.14 4.93 -9.60
CA SER A 115 -3.35 5.40 -8.92
C SER A 115 -2.94 6.15 -7.64
N PRO A 116 -3.59 7.28 -7.29
CA PRO A 116 -3.35 7.96 -6.02
C PRO A 116 -3.48 7.03 -4.80
N ALA A 117 -4.42 6.07 -4.85
CA ALA A 117 -4.60 5.08 -3.80
C ALA A 117 -3.41 4.12 -3.70
N ALA A 118 -2.82 3.72 -4.82
CA ALA A 118 -1.64 2.87 -4.86
C ALA A 118 -0.38 3.61 -4.36
N LEU A 119 -0.27 4.91 -4.65
CA LEU A 119 0.79 5.78 -4.10
C LEU A 119 0.68 5.89 -2.58
N GLU A 120 -0.53 6.08 -2.05
CA GLU A 120 -0.79 6.12 -0.60
C GLU A 120 -0.45 4.78 0.07
N ALA A 121 -0.88 3.67 -0.52
CA ALA A 121 -0.52 2.31 -0.08
C ALA A 121 1.01 2.11 -0.04
N ALA A 122 1.71 2.53 -1.09
CA ALA A 122 3.16 2.43 -1.17
C ALA A 122 3.85 3.27 -0.08
N ALA A 123 3.37 4.49 0.18
CA ALA A 123 3.91 5.35 1.24
C ALA A 123 3.73 4.73 2.64
N MET A 124 2.57 4.13 2.93
CA MET A 124 2.34 3.41 4.18
C MET A 124 3.28 2.20 4.34
N LEU A 125 3.47 1.42 3.27
CA LEU A 125 4.40 0.29 3.28
C LEU A 125 5.85 0.76 3.49
N SER A 126 6.29 1.82 2.81
CA SER A 126 7.62 2.41 3.02
C SER A 126 7.83 2.89 4.45
N ALA A 127 6.83 3.51 5.07
CA ALA A 127 6.90 3.91 6.48
C ALA A 127 7.05 2.70 7.41
N LEU A 128 6.34 1.61 7.15
CA LEU A 128 6.46 0.37 7.90
C LEU A 128 7.85 -0.28 7.71
N MET A 129 8.37 -0.32 6.48
CA MET A 129 9.73 -0.79 6.21
C MET A 129 10.79 0.04 6.94
N GLY A 130 10.60 1.36 7.04
CA GLY A 130 11.46 2.24 7.83
C GLY A 130 11.49 1.82 9.31
N ARG A 131 10.35 1.47 9.89
CA ARG A 131 10.28 0.95 11.27
C ARG A 131 10.96 -0.41 11.44
N VAL A 132 10.85 -1.30 10.45
CA VAL A 132 11.56 -2.59 10.46
C VAL A 132 13.08 -2.37 10.38
N ALA A 133 13.53 -1.43 9.55
CA ALA A 133 14.93 -1.03 9.45
C ALA A 133 15.44 -0.41 10.75
N GLU A 134 14.68 0.51 11.38
CA GLU A 134 15.03 1.10 12.68
C GLU A 134 15.16 0.08 13.80
N ALA A 135 14.40 -1.02 13.72
CA ALA A 135 14.51 -2.16 14.63
C ALA A 135 15.70 -3.09 14.32
N GLY A 136 16.50 -2.80 13.28
CA GLY A 136 17.64 -3.63 12.85
C GLY A 136 17.24 -4.98 12.27
N ARG A 137 16.00 -5.11 11.78
CA ARG A 137 15.44 -6.40 11.29
C ARG A 137 15.42 -6.51 9.76
N LEU A 138 15.92 -5.51 9.04
CA LEU A 138 15.91 -5.47 7.58
C LEU A 138 17.30 -5.80 7.01
N ALA A 139 17.36 -6.78 6.11
CA ALA A 139 18.59 -7.25 5.46
C ALA A 139 18.89 -6.52 4.14
N VAL A 140 17.94 -5.76 3.60
CA VAL A 140 18.08 -4.97 2.37
C VAL A 140 17.61 -3.53 2.58
N GLY A 141 17.95 -2.61 1.68
CA GLY A 141 17.49 -1.22 1.78
C GLY A 141 15.95 -1.08 1.80
N VAL A 142 15.45 -0.08 2.53
CA VAL A 142 14.01 0.19 2.75
C VAL A 142 13.19 0.22 1.45
N GLU A 143 13.69 0.93 0.44
CA GLU A 143 13.01 1.07 -0.86
C GLU A 143 12.89 -0.28 -1.59
N ARG A 144 13.97 -1.08 -1.56
CA ARG A 144 13.98 -2.41 -2.18
C ARG A 144 13.06 -3.38 -1.45
N ALA A 145 13.08 -3.37 -0.12
CA ALA A 145 12.17 -4.18 0.69
C ALA A 145 10.70 -3.83 0.39
N ALA A 146 10.35 -2.53 0.37
CA ALA A 146 9.01 -2.07 0.04
C ALA A 146 8.58 -2.50 -1.37
N ALA A 147 9.47 -2.34 -2.36
CA ALA A 147 9.20 -2.76 -3.73
C ALA A 147 8.98 -4.27 -3.86
N MET A 148 9.78 -5.10 -3.19
CA MET A 148 9.63 -6.55 -3.18
C MET A 148 8.31 -6.98 -2.55
N VAL A 149 7.98 -6.43 -1.38
CA VAL A 149 6.70 -6.73 -0.71
C VAL A 149 5.52 -6.28 -1.58
N HIS A 150 5.55 -5.07 -2.12
CA HIS A 150 4.49 -4.54 -2.97
C HIS A 150 4.29 -5.40 -4.23
N ALA A 151 5.37 -5.70 -4.95
CA ALA A 151 5.29 -6.50 -6.18
C ALA A 151 4.72 -7.90 -5.91
N SER A 152 5.19 -8.56 -4.85
CA SER A 152 4.72 -9.90 -4.48
C SER A 152 3.27 -9.89 -4.00
N ALA A 153 2.87 -8.92 -3.17
CA ALA A 153 1.50 -8.79 -2.67
C ALA A 153 0.51 -8.49 -3.79
N VAL A 154 0.87 -7.57 -4.70
CA VAL A 154 0.04 -7.25 -5.87
C VAL A 154 -0.07 -8.44 -6.80
N GLY A 155 1.07 -9.07 -7.14
CA GLY A 155 1.11 -10.21 -8.04
C GLY A 155 0.30 -11.40 -7.54
N VAL A 156 0.44 -11.77 -6.27
CA VAL A 156 -0.31 -12.91 -5.70
C VAL A 156 -1.80 -12.60 -5.64
N THR A 157 -2.19 -11.39 -5.28
CA THR A 157 -3.61 -11.00 -5.21
C THR A 157 -4.27 -11.03 -6.58
N LEU A 158 -3.61 -10.47 -7.61
CA LEU A 158 -4.11 -10.54 -8.98
C LEU A 158 -4.16 -11.98 -9.52
N THR A 159 -3.20 -12.81 -9.12
CA THR A 159 -3.19 -14.24 -9.47
C THR A 159 -4.39 -14.97 -8.88
N LEU A 160 -4.67 -14.76 -7.59
CA LEU A 160 -5.81 -15.36 -6.88
C LEU A 160 -7.16 -14.87 -7.42
N LEU A 161 -7.24 -13.61 -7.86
CA LEU A 161 -8.44 -13.07 -8.51
C LEU A 161 -8.75 -13.74 -9.86
N GLY A 162 -7.72 -14.16 -10.60
CA GLY A 162 -7.88 -14.84 -11.89
C GLY A 162 -8.03 -16.36 -11.81
N ALA A 163 -7.84 -16.95 -10.62
CA ALA A 163 -7.84 -18.40 -10.45
C ALA A 163 -9.25 -19.00 -10.39
N GLN A 164 -9.46 -20.15 -11.05
CA GLN A 164 -10.71 -20.91 -10.96
C GLN A 164 -10.86 -21.65 -9.61
N GLU A 165 -9.74 -22.05 -9.01
CA GLU A 165 -9.67 -22.64 -7.68
C GLU A 165 -8.76 -21.76 -6.79
N GLN A 166 -9.21 -21.46 -5.58
CA GLN A 166 -8.45 -20.66 -4.63
C GLN A 166 -7.39 -21.52 -3.94
N ASP A 167 -6.12 -21.31 -4.27
CA ASP A 167 -5.01 -21.86 -3.47
C ASP A 167 -4.88 -21.06 -2.17
N GLY A 168 -5.52 -21.56 -1.11
CA GLY A 168 -5.50 -20.93 0.21
C GLY A 168 -4.11 -20.83 0.85
N GLY A 169 -3.10 -21.53 0.32
CA GLY A 169 -1.73 -21.49 0.81
C GLY A 169 -0.81 -20.53 0.06
N LEU A 170 -1.15 -20.13 -1.17
CA LEU A 170 -0.25 -19.38 -2.05
C LEU A 170 0.13 -18.00 -1.48
N ALA A 171 -0.85 -17.24 -0.99
CA ALA A 171 -0.61 -15.92 -0.40
C ALA A 171 0.32 -15.99 0.81
N ASN A 172 0.14 -16.99 1.67
CA ASN A 172 0.96 -17.20 2.86
C ASN A 172 2.39 -17.62 2.49
N GLN A 173 2.55 -18.54 1.54
CA GLN A 173 3.87 -18.98 1.08
C GLN A 173 4.63 -17.83 0.41
N MET A 174 3.97 -17.03 -0.42
CA MET A 174 4.57 -15.86 -1.05
C MET A 174 5.00 -14.81 -0.01
N ARG A 175 4.18 -14.59 1.03
CA ARG A 175 4.52 -13.71 2.16
C ARG A 175 5.79 -14.17 2.86
N GLU A 176 5.84 -15.42 3.32
CA GLU A 176 7.02 -15.89 4.06
C GLU A 176 8.27 -15.97 3.18
N ALA A 177 8.13 -16.26 1.88
CA ALA A 177 9.24 -16.24 0.93
C ALA A 177 9.83 -14.82 0.77
N VAL A 178 8.99 -13.79 0.58
CA VAL A 178 9.48 -12.42 0.47
C VAL A 178 10.02 -11.90 1.80
N LEU A 179 9.39 -12.26 2.93
CA LEU A 179 9.88 -11.89 4.25
C LEU A 179 11.24 -12.53 4.57
N GLY A 180 11.42 -13.80 4.25
CA GLY A 180 12.71 -14.48 4.40
C GLY A 180 13.84 -13.87 3.56
N ALA A 181 13.50 -13.23 2.43
CA ALA A 181 14.48 -12.56 1.57
C ALA A 181 14.86 -11.14 2.03
N ILE A 182 13.99 -10.46 2.78
CA ILE A 182 14.21 -9.05 3.18
C ILE A 182 14.51 -8.87 4.66
N LEU A 183 14.20 -9.85 5.51
CA LEU A 183 14.45 -9.79 6.95
C LEU A 183 15.78 -10.43 7.30
N THR A 184 16.39 -9.95 8.38
CA THR A 184 17.57 -10.60 8.97
C THR A 184 17.18 -11.99 9.48
N PRO A 185 17.98 -13.05 9.21
CA PRO A 185 17.72 -14.36 9.77
C PRO A 185 17.77 -14.31 11.30
N ASP A 186 16.91 -15.08 11.97
CA ASP A 186 16.92 -15.20 13.42
C ASP A 186 18.18 -16.01 13.82
N GLY A 187 19.27 -15.30 14.13
CA GLY A 187 20.36 -15.73 15.00
C GLY A 187 21.32 -16.87 14.60
N GLU A 188 21.10 -17.68 13.55
CA GLU A 188 21.86 -18.95 13.44
C GLU A 188 22.62 -19.29 12.15
N THR A 189 22.61 -18.49 11.08
CA THR A 189 23.35 -18.85 9.84
C THR A 189 24.59 -17.99 9.59
N ALA A 190 25.63 -18.25 10.39
CA ALA A 190 26.96 -17.68 10.24
C ALA A 190 27.78 -18.43 9.17
N VAL A 191 27.78 -17.92 7.92
CA VAL A 191 28.88 -18.20 6.96
C VAL A 191 29.31 -16.93 6.20
N ASP A 192 28.52 -15.84 6.22
CA ASP A 192 28.89 -14.52 5.66
C ASP A 192 28.47 -13.34 6.58
N SER A 193 28.53 -13.57 7.89
CA SER A 193 27.80 -12.77 8.88
C SER A 193 28.29 -11.33 9.02
N THR A 194 29.60 -11.06 8.93
CA THR A 194 30.14 -9.72 9.25
C THR A 194 29.74 -8.67 8.22
N HIS A 195 29.75 -8.99 6.92
CA HIS A 195 29.32 -8.05 5.87
C HIS A 195 27.80 -7.84 5.92
N GLN A 196 27.02 -8.91 6.10
CA GLN A 196 25.57 -8.86 6.26
C GLN A 196 25.15 -8.06 7.51
N GLU A 197 25.87 -8.24 8.62
CA GLU A 197 25.70 -7.48 9.85
C GLU A 197 26.02 -6.01 9.60
N ALA A 198 27.16 -5.68 8.97
CA ALA A 198 27.53 -4.30 8.66
C ALA A 198 26.48 -3.60 7.79
N ALA A 199 25.96 -4.28 6.76
CA ALA A 199 24.88 -3.79 5.90
C ALA A 199 23.60 -3.52 6.71
N THR A 200 23.19 -4.47 7.56
CA THR A 200 22.01 -4.35 8.44
C THR A 200 22.12 -3.12 9.36
N HIS A 201 23.29 -2.95 10.01
CA HIS A 201 23.52 -1.80 10.88
C HIS A 201 23.57 -0.49 10.09
N ALA A 202 24.14 -0.48 8.88
CA ALA A 202 24.12 0.68 8.00
C ALA A 202 22.69 1.07 7.61
N ILE A 203 21.85 0.11 7.22
CA ILE A 203 20.42 0.31 6.92
C ILE A 203 19.70 0.91 8.13
N ALA A 204 19.88 0.33 9.31
CA ALA A 204 19.26 0.82 10.55
C ALA A 204 19.69 2.24 10.89
N LEU A 205 20.98 2.56 10.76
CA LEU A 205 21.50 3.89 11.03
C LEU A 205 20.98 4.92 10.01
N ILE A 206 20.95 4.58 8.71
CA ILE A 206 20.35 5.42 7.67
C ILE A 206 18.89 5.77 8.02
N ALA A 207 18.10 4.79 8.46
CA ALA A 207 16.70 5.00 8.83
C ALA A 207 16.52 5.89 10.07
N LEU A 208 17.45 5.82 11.04
CA LEU A 208 17.42 6.60 12.28
C LEU A 208 17.92 8.04 12.12
N LEU A 209 18.84 8.32 11.20
CA LEU A 209 19.50 9.62 11.05
C LEU A 209 18.53 10.81 10.89
N PRO A 210 17.46 10.76 10.06
CA PRO A 210 16.51 11.86 9.94
C PRO A 210 15.74 12.18 11.23
N LYS A 211 15.66 11.24 12.18
CA LYS A 211 14.86 11.36 13.41
C LYS A 211 15.65 11.88 14.60
N ARG A 212 16.96 12.04 14.47
CA ARG A 212 17.83 12.47 15.56
C ARG A 212 18.48 13.80 15.22
N PRO A 213 18.49 14.79 16.13
CA PRO A 213 19.36 15.94 16.00
C PRO A 213 20.81 15.44 16.08
N ALA A 214 21.46 15.34 14.93
CA ALA A 214 22.86 14.95 14.84
C ALA A 214 23.73 16.21 14.75
N PRO A 215 24.94 16.22 15.34
CA PRO A 215 25.83 17.37 15.31
C PRO A 215 26.54 17.56 13.96
N PHE A 216 25.92 17.10 12.86
CA PHE A 216 26.50 17.13 11.52
C PHE A 216 25.98 18.33 10.73
N SER A 217 26.89 19.01 10.04
CA SER A 217 26.54 19.88 8.92
C SER A 217 25.85 19.11 7.79
N GLU A 218 25.22 19.82 6.86
CA GLU A 218 24.60 19.19 5.67
C GLU A 218 25.60 18.36 4.86
N ALA A 219 26.84 18.86 4.71
CA ALA A 219 27.89 18.19 3.97
C ALA A 219 28.38 16.92 4.68
N GLU A 220 28.60 16.97 6.00
CA GLU A 220 28.99 15.79 6.79
C GLU A 220 27.90 14.73 6.79
N ARG A 221 26.62 15.15 6.86
CA ARG A 221 25.48 14.24 6.76
C ARG A 221 25.41 13.57 5.40
N ALA A 222 25.62 14.32 4.30
CA ALA A 222 25.63 13.76 2.96
C ALA A 222 26.76 12.72 2.79
N LEU A 223 27.96 13.03 3.31
CA LEU A 223 29.11 12.14 3.24
C LEU A 223 28.90 10.86 4.07
N LEU A 224 28.34 10.98 5.28
CA LEU A 224 27.99 9.83 6.12
C LEU A 224 26.98 8.92 5.40
N LEU A 225 25.93 9.49 4.80
CA LEU A 225 24.94 8.72 4.05
C LEU A 225 25.57 8.00 2.85
N GLU A 226 26.48 8.66 2.14
CA GLU A 226 27.22 8.04 1.02
C GLU A 226 28.04 6.83 1.50
N TRP A 227 28.79 6.98 2.60
CA TRP A 227 29.60 5.88 3.13
C TRP A 227 28.78 4.72 3.66
N LEU A 228 27.68 4.99 4.37
CA LEU A 228 26.78 3.94 4.84
C LEU A 228 26.12 3.19 3.67
N THR A 229 25.76 3.91 2.60
CA THR A 229 25.17 3.30 1.41
C THR A 229 26.14 2.34 0.72
N ARG A 230 27.46 2.58 0.78
CA ARG A 230 28.48 1.68 0.21
C ARG A 230 28.65 0.37 0.99
N LEU A 231 28.09 0.28 2.20
CA LEU A 231 28.11 -0.94 3.02
C LEU A 231 26.90 -1.85 2.76
N ILE A 232 25.94 -1.41 1.93
CA ILE A 232 24.68 -2.10 1.60
C ILE A 232 24.76 -2.65 0.18
#